data_AF-A0A7Y8IRB1-F1
#
_entry.id   AF-A0A7Y8IRB1-F1
#
_cell.length_a   1.000
_cell.length_b   1.000
_cell.length_c   1.000
_cell.angle_alpha   90.00
_cell.angle_beta   90.00
_cell.angle_gamma   90.00
#
_symmetry.space_group_name_H-M   'P 1'
#
loop_
_entity.id
_entity.type
_entity.pdbx_description
1 polymer ?
#
loop_
_entity_poly.entity_id
_entity_poly.type
_entity_poly.pdbx_seq_one_letter_code
_entity_poly.pdbx_strand_id
1 'polypeptide(L)'
;MEKVMMYQPKLETMPREALQEYQLNLFRKQMAYVYERTPFYRRKFDEAGIRPEQIKNSEDLRRIPFTVKEELRQSQEKYPPFGDFHCISQEQGVRVFQTTGTTGIQCL
;
A
#
# COMPACT_ATOMS: atom_id res chain seq x y z
N MET A 1 -33.59 9.55 20.38
CA MET A 1 -32.33 9.41 19.62
C MET A 1 -32.39 8.09 18.87
N GLU A 2 -32.38 8.13 17.53
CA GLU A 2 -32.30 6.91 16.72
C GLU A 2 -31.03 6.14 17.04
N LYS A 3 -31.15 4.82 17.18
CA LYS A 3 -30.03 3.93 17.44
C LYS A 3 -29.22 3.81 16.16
N VAL A 4 -28.11 4.53 16.08
CA VAL A 4 -27.14 4.37 14.98
C VAL A 4 -26.60 2.94 15.05
N MET A 5 -26.94 2.14 14.05
CA MET A 5 -26.43 0.78 13.89
C MET A 5 -25.05 0.84 13.23
N MET A 6 -24.02 0.54 14.02
CA MET A 6 -22.63 0.45 13.55
C MET A 6 -22.31 -1.00 13.14
N TYR A 7 -21.60 -1.18 12.03
CA TYR A 7 -21.23 -2.50 11.51
C TYR A 7 -20.10 -3.14 12.34
N GLN A 8 -19.11 -2.34 12.71
CA GLN A 8 -17.99 -2.67 13.59
C GLN A 8 -17.86 -1.62 14.71
N PRO A 9 -18.77 -1.62 15.71
CA PRO A 9 -18.84 -0.60 16.74
C PRO A 9 -17.51 -0.35 17.45
N LYS A 10 -16.71 -1.40 17.68
CA LYS A 10 -15.40 -1.29 18.35
C LYS A 10 -14.37 -0.50 17.54
N LEU A 11 -14.37 -0.63 16.22
CA LEU A 11 -13.46 0.12 15.35
C LEU A 11 -14.00 1.52 15.07
N GLU A 12 -15.31 1.62 14.84
CA GLU A 12 -15.99 2.88 14.53
C GLU A 12 -16.02 3.88 15.68
N THR A 13 -16.00 3.40 16.93
CA THR A 13 -16.01 4.24 18.14
C THR A 13 -14.69 4.23 18.92
N MET A 14 -13.62 3.70 18.32
CA MET A 14 -12.32 3.66 18.96
C MET A 14 -11.84 5.07 19.33
N PRO A 15 -11.34 5.31 20.56
CA PRO A 15 -10.74 6.59 20.94
C PRO A 15 -9.64 7.01 19.96
N ARG A 16 -9.47 8.32 19.74
CA ARG A 16 -8.58 8.84 18.69
C ARG A 16 -7.15 8.33 18.85
N GLU A 17 -6.64 8.32 20.06
CA GLU A 17 -5.27 7.89 20.39
C GLU A 17 -5.08 6.40 20.12
N ALA A 18 -6.05 5.57 20.54
CA ALA A 18 -6.06 4.14 20.27
C ALA A 18 -6.17 3.83 18.77
N LEU A 19 -6.95 4.61 18.03
CA LEU A 19 -7.11 4.47 16.58
C LEU A 19 -5.80 4.80 15.84
N GLN A 20 -5.09 5.85 16.26
CA GLN A 20 -3.80 6.22 15.67
C GLN A 20 -2.76 5.12 15.87
N GLU A 21 -2.68 4.55 17.07
CA GLU A 21 -1.78 3.42 17.35
C GLU A 21 -2.16 2.18 16.53
N TYR A 22 -3.45 1.87 16.45
CA TYR A 22 -3.96 0.76 15.64
C TYR A 22 -3.57 0.91 14.16
N GLN A 23 -3.80 2.09 13.58
CA GLN A 23 -3.45 2.41 12.19
C GLN A 23 -1.94 2.33 11.95
N LEU A 24 -1.13 2.87 12.87
CA LEU A 24 0.33 2.82 12.77
C LEU A 24 0.85 1.38 12.78
N ASN A 25 0.27 0.52 13.62
CA ASN A 25 0.63 -0.89 13.69
C ASN A 25 0.25 -1.65 12.42
N LEU A 26 -0.92 -1.38 11.83
CA LEU A 26 -1.31 -1.92 10.52
C LEU A 26 -0.37 -1.43 9.42
N PHE A 27 -0.04 -0.14 9.43
CA PHE A 27 0.85 0.46 8.44
C PHE A 27 2.25 -0.16 8.46
N ARG A 28 2.85 -0.36 9.63
CA ARG A 28 4.13 -1.06 9.78
C ARG A 28 4.10 -2.47 9.21
N LYS A 29 3.04 -3.23 9.51
CA LYS A 29 2.85 -4.58 8.97
C LYS A 29 2.77 -4.54 7.45
N GLN A 30 2.03 -3.57 6.89
CA GLN A 30 1.91 -3.41 5.45
C GLN A 30 3.25 -3.02 4.81
N MET A 31 4.00 -2.09 5.39
CA MET A 31 5.33 -1.71 4.90
C MET A 31 6.30 -2.89 4.90
N ALA A 32 6.36 -3.66 5.99
CA ALA A 32 7.19 -4.85 6.06
C ALA A 32 6.79 -5.87 4.99
N TYR A 33 5.48 -6.12 4.83
CA TYR A 33 4.94 -7.03 3.84
C TYR A 33 5.34 -6.66 2.40
N VAL A 34 5.17 -5.39 2.00
CA VAL A 34 5.50 -4.97 0.63
C VAL A 34 7.02 -4.91 0.38
N TYR A 35 7.80 -4.54 1.40
CA TYR A 35 9.26 -4.51 1.32
C TYR A 35 9.86 -5.92 1.18
N GLU A 36 9.29 -6.88 1.90
CA GLU A 36 9.69 -8.29 1.81
C GLU A 36 9.29 -8.92 0.48
N ARG A 37 8.06 -8.65 0.00
CA ARG A 37 7.47 -9.43 -1.10
C ARG A 37 7.57 -8.79 -2.48
N THR A 38 7.93 -7.52 -2.60
CA THR A 38 7.96 -6.85 -3.89
C THR A 38 9.34 -6.26 -4.19
N PRO A 39 9.96 -6.60 -5.34
CA PRO A 39 11.16 -5.91 -5.79
C PRO A 39 10.93 -4.41 -6.00
N PHE A 40 9.72 -3.99 -6.43
CA PHE A 40 9.36 -2.58 -6.62
C PHE A 40 9.51 -1.76 -5.33
N TYR A 41 8.79 -2.12 -4.26
CA TYR A 41 8.84 -1.35 -3.02
C TYR A 41 10.16 -1.50 -2.29
N ARG A 42 10.85 -2.63 -2.43
CA ARG A 42 12.21 -2.79 -1.89
C ARG A 42 13.15 -1.75 -2.48
N ARG A 43 13.24 -1.65 -3.81
CA ARG A 43 14.08 -0.64 -4.48
C ARG A 43 13.68 0.78 -4.09
N LYS A 44 12.39 1.11 -4.15
CA LYS A 44 11.88 2.45 -3.84
C LYS A 44 12.21 2.88 -2.41
N PHE A 45 12.08 1.98 -1.43
CA PHE A 45 12.38 2.29 -0.04
C PHE A 45 13.89 2.32 0.23
N ASP A 46 14.67 1.41 -0.38
CA ASP A 46 16.13 1.41 -0.27
C ASP A 46 16.75 2.69 -0.86
N GLU A 47 16.27 3.14 -2.03
CA GLU A 47 16.69 4.40 -2.67
C GLU A 47 16.34 5.64 -1.82
N ALA A 48 15.24 5.59 -1.10
CA ALA A 48 14.86 6.64 -0.14
C ALA A 48 15.57 6.51 1.22
N GLY A 49 16.35 5.44 1.44
CA GLY A 49 17.03 5.16 2.70
C GLY A 49 16.07 4.85 3.86
N ILE A 50 14.90 4.27 3.55
CA ILE A 50 13.84 3.98 4.53
C ILE A 50 13.71 2.48 4.71
N ARG A 51 13.67 2.04 5.97
CA ARG A 51 13.34 0.66 6.33
C ARG A 51 12.08 0.61 7.19
N PRO A 52 11.25 -0.44 7.08
CA PRO A 52 10.01 -0.56 7.87
C PRO A 52 10.21 -0.39 9.38
N GLU A 53 11.37 -0.83 9.91
CA GLU A 53 11.70 -0.76 11.34
C GLU A 53 11.93 0.68 11.83
N GLN A 54 12.14 1.64 10.93
CA GLN A 54 12.39 3.04 11.27
C GLN A 54 11.11 3.83 11.54
N ILE A 55 9.93 3.30 11.20
CA ILE A 55 8.65 3.98 11.40
C ILE A 55 8.20 3.81 12.85
N LYS A 56 8.43 4.82 13.70
CA LYS A 56 8.15 4.81 15.15
C LYS A 56 6.88 5.56 15.52
N ASN A 57 6.49 6.56 14.72
CA ASN A 57 5.29 7.36 14.94
C ASN A 57 4.70 7.85 13.61
N SER A 58 3.60 8.60 13.68
CA SER A 58 2.91 9.16 12.51
C SER A 58 3.73 10.23 11.76
N GLU A 59 4.64 10.93 12.43
CA GLU A 59 5.49 11.95 11.79
C GLU A 59 6.52 11.32 10.84
N ASP A 60 6.98 10.10 11.14
CA ASP A 60 7.89 9.35 10.27
C ASP A 60 7.29 9.05 8.89
N LEU A 61 5.96 9.03 8.78
CA LEU A 61 5.24 8.77 7.52
C LEU A 61 5.56 9.83 6.46
N ARG A 62 5.89 11.06 6.86
CA ARG A 62 6.22 12.16 5.94
C ARG A 62 7.50 11.91 5.15
N ARG A 63 8.35 10.99 5.60
CA ARG A 63 9.60 10.62 4.93
C ARG A 63 9.35 9.67 3.77
N ILE A 64 8.23 8.96 3.77
CA ILE A 64 7.95 7.88 2.83
C ILE A 64 7.61 8.47 1.46
N PRO A 65 8.30 8.08 0.38
CA PRO A 65 8.00 8.58 -0.95
C PRO A 65 6.62 8.09 -1.40
N PHE A 66 5.85 8.98 -2.01
CA PHE A 66 4.60 8.59 -2.68
C PHE A 66 4.88 7.66 -3.85
N THR A 67 4.01 6.68 -4.05
CA THR A 67 3.94 5.90 -5.29
C THR A 67 3.12 6.69 -6.30
N VAL A 68 3.70 7.04 -7.44
CA VAL A 68 3.00 7.75 -8.50
C VAL A 68 2.64 6.82 -9.66
N LYS A 69 1.59 7.17 -10.40
CA LYS A 69 1.06 6.35 -11.50
C LYS A 69 2.12 5.99 -12.54
N GLU A 70 3.04 6.91 -12.79
CA GLU A 70 4.08 6.73 -13.80
C GLU A 70 5.07 5.62 -13.43
N GLU A 71 5.41 5.48 -12.15
CA GLU A 71 6.28 4.39 -11.68
C GLU A 71 5.62 3.02 -11.88
N LEU A 72 4.30 2.94 -11.67
CA LEU A 72 3.54 1.70 -11.87
C LEU A 72 3.52 1.31 -13.35
N ARG A 73 3.34 2.27 -14.26
CA ARG A 73 3.40 2.04 -15.71
C ARG A 73 4.77 1.56 -16.16
N GLN A 74 5.83 2.24 -15.72
CA GLN A 74 7.21 1.86 -16.04
C GLN A 74 7.55 0.45 -15.51
N SER A 75 7.08 0.11 -14.31
CA SER A 75 7.22 -1.25 -13.78
C SER A 75 6.46 -2.27 -14.63
N GLN A 76 5.24 -1.97 -15.07
CA GLN A 76 4.45 -2.83 -15.96
C GLN A 76 5.09 -3.04 -17.33
N GLU A 77 5.65 -1.98 -17.93
CA GLU A 77 6.40 -2.04 -19.17
C GLU A 77 7.63 -2.94 -19.05
N LYS A 78 8.37 -2.78 -17.95
CA LYS A 78 9.60 -3.53 -17.70
C LYS A 78 9.33 -4.99 -17.31
N TYR A 79 8.22 -5.24 -16.61
CA TYR A 79 7.86 -6.55 -16.06
C TYR A 79 6.39 -6.91 -16.41
N PRO A 80 6.08 -7.16 -17.69
CA PRO A 80 4.72 -7.44 -18.12
C PRO A 80 4.20 -8.77 -17.55
N PRO A 81 2.87 -8.92 -17.39
CA PRO A 81 1.83 -7.94 -17.72
C PRO A 81 1.47 -6.99 -16.57
N PHE A 82 1.87 -7.31 -15.34
CA PHE A 82 1.35 -6.66 -14.15
C PHE A 82 2.35 -5.72 -13.46
N GLY A 83 3.64 -5.84 -13.74
CA GLY A 83 4.71 -5.15 -13.03
C GLY A 83 5.29 -6.02 -11.91
N ASP A 84 6.27 -5.47 -11.19
CA ASP A 84 6.97 -6.13 -10.09
C ASP A 84 6.58 -5.61 -8.69
N PHE A 85 5.38 -5.01 -8.60
CA PHE A 85 4.79 -4.49 -7.36
C PHE A 85 3.69 -5.40 -6.77
N HIS A 86 3.45 -6.58 -7.34
CA HIS A 86 2.51 -7.57 -6.81
C HIS A 86 3.14 -8.35 -5.66
N CYS A 87 2.40 -8.49 -4.56
CA CYS A 87 2.85 -9.23 -3.38
C CYS A 87 2.45 -10.72 -3.38
N ILE A 88 1.71 -11.15 -4.41
CA ILE A 88 1.13 -12.49 -4.53
C ILE A 88 1.60 -13.13 -5.84
N SER A 89 1.52 -14.46 -5.92
CA SER A 89 1.75 -15.16 -7.19
C SER A 89 0.54 -15.00 -8.14
N GLN A 90 0.74 -15.25 -9.43
CA GLN A 90 -0.33 -15.08 -10.42
C GLN A 90 -1.50 -16.05 -10.18
N GLU A 91 -1.22 -17.25 -9.67
CA GLU A 91 -2.23 -18.28 -9.37
C GLU A 91 -3.15 -17.88 -8.21
N GLN A 92 -2.69 -16.95 -7.35
CA GLN A 92 -3.50 -16.39 -6.26
C GLN A 92 -4.42 -15.26 -6.73
N GLY A 93 -4.21 -14.74 -7.95
CA GLY A 93 -5.02 -13.70 -8.54
C GLY A 93 -6.39 -14.21 -8.97
N VAL A 94 -7.46 -13.62 -8.43
CA VAL A 94 -8.86 -14.04 -8.72
C VAL A 94 -9.52 -13.20 -9.81
N ARG A 95 -9.02 -12.00 -10.07
CA ARG A 95 -9.60 -11.05 -11.01
C ARG A 95 -8.58 -10.00 -11.43
N VAL A 96 -8.67 -9.58 -12.69
CA VAL A 96 -7.91 -8.45 -13.23
C VAL A 96 -8.86 -7.27 -13.43
N PHE A 97 -8.44 -6.10 -12.99
CA PHE A 97 -9.10 -4.83 -13.29
C PHE A 97 -8.17 -3.97 -14.12
N GLN A 98 -8.73 -3.19 -15.03
CA GLN A 98 -7.94 -2.34 -15.89
C GLN A 98 -8.52 -0.93 -15.92
N THR A 99 -7.64 0.07 -15.87
CA THR A 99 -8.04 1.47 -16.06
C THR A 99 -8.31 1.76 -17.53
N THR A 100 -9.37 2.52 -17.83
CA THR A 100 -9.86 2.80 -19.19
C THR A 100 -9.05 3.84 -19.97
N GLY A 101 -7.84 4.21 -19.51
CA GLY A 101 -7.04 5.25 -20.15
C GLY A 101 -6.69 4.89 -21.59
N THR A 102 -7.09 5.72 -22.56
CA THR A 102 -6.95 5.46 -24.01
C THR A 102 -5.71 6.08 -24.64
N THR A 103 -4.96 6.92 -23.92
CA THR A 103 -3.87 7.73 -24.49
C THR A 103 -2.46 7.28 -24.08
N GLY A 104 -2.33 6.23 -23.27
CA GLY A 104 -1.04 5.68 -22.85
C GLY A 104 -1.18 4.28 -22.24
N ILE A 105 -0.11 3.73 -21.67
CA ILE A 105 -0.12 2.39 -21.09
C ILE A 105 -1.11 2.32 -19.93
N GLN A 106 -2.04 1.37 -20.05
CA GLN A 106 -3.12 1.12 -19.12
C GLN A 106 -2.55 0.47 -17.86
N CYS A 107 -2.85 1.04 -16.70
CA CYS A 107 -2.49 0.38 -15.45
C CYS A 107 -3.44 -0.79 -15.22
N LEU A 108 -2.85 -1.99 -15.14
CA LEU A 108 -3.43 -3.22 -14.62
C LEU A 108 -3.19 -3.37 -13.11
#